data_AF-A0A2E7G0H0-F1
#
_entry.id   AF-A0A2E7G0H0-F1
#
_cell.length_a   1.000
_cell.length_b   1.000
_cell.length_c   1.000
_cell.angle_alpha   90.00
_cell.angle_beta   90.00
_cell.angle_gamma   90.00
#
_symmetry.space_group_name_H-M   'P 1'
#
loop_
_entity.id
_entity.type
_entity.pdbx_description
1 polymer ?
#
loop_
_entity_poly.entity_id
_entity_poly.type
_entity_poly.pdbx_seq_one_letter_code
_entity_poly.pdbx_strand_id
1 'polypeptide(L)'
;MREIFHDLRSRNGGNWIPRRHIFDMGFPYLGPVSDIGWISALDNLGIGILHLNRVKSRSVSQGEVLGVENQLKDAGLVRFPKGMHIQEHVAKIMLGVFGKDVKNKLTTAIFIWLIGEDEFVARNPPAWARSFQFVQEVVGDLNERATIMDGYIEVIGASGNVYRIKPKRHTPNYAVFRELDEKLEFICIDPVGAHNVVFGDILVTLVLSLYDDTNSARHINTLGRHVFGTPERMRRRNVNIEHLWRRAIGNPPYQDNGQLTDTMQRFIRRFQTNLMDWTQEEEGV
;
A
#
# COMPACT_ATOMS: atom_id res chain seq x y z
N MET A 1 16.64 2.91 11.63
CA MET A 1 15.25 3.41 11.87
C MET A 1 14.24 2.49 11.20
N ARG A 2 14.20 2.38 9.87
CA ARG A 2 13.29 1.44 9.16
C ARG A 2 13.36 -0.01 9.65
N GLU A 3 14.55 -0.56 9.82
CA GLU A 3 14.72 -1.93 10.37
C GLU A 3 14.26 -2.06 11.82
N ILE A 4 14.45 -1.02 12.64
CA ILE A 4 13.98 -1.00 14.05
C ILE A 4 12.44 -1.01 14.09
N PHE A 5 11.78 -0.31 13.16
CA PHE A 5 10.32 -0.31 13.02
C PHE A 5 9.77 -1.64 12.47
N HIS A 6 10.48 -2.30 11.56
CA HIS A 6 10.14 -3.66 11.14
C HIS A 6 10.35 -4.70 12.25
N ASP A 7 11.43 -4.57 13.03
CA ASP A 7 11.76 -5.45 14.16
C ASP A 7 10.76 -5.26 15.32
N LEU A 8 10.30 -4.02 15.52
CA LEU A 8 9.17 -3.65 16.37
C LEU A 8 7.86 -4.37 16.01
N ARG A 9 7.64 -4.56 14.70
CA ARG A 9 6.46 -5.22 14.12
C ARG A 9 6.57 -6.75 14.18
N SER A 10 7.78 -7.31 14.08
CA SER A 10 8.02 -8.76 14.05
C SER A 10 8.20 -9.39 15.44
N ARG A 11 8.82 -8.69 16.40
CA ARG A 11 9.10 -9.23 17.75
C ARG A 11 7.88 -9.40 18.64
N ASN A 12 6.79 -8.68 18.38
CA ASN A 12 5.56 -8.73 19.19
C ASN A 12 4.47 -9.62 18.57
N GLY A 13 4.85 -10.82 18.10
CA GLY A 13 3.99 -11.81 17.45
C GLY A 13 2.52 -11.80 17.93
N GLY A 14 1.61 -11.62 16.98
CA GLY A 14 0.17 -11.88 17.13
C GLY A 14 -0.68 -10.84 17.89
N ASN A 15 -0.13 -10.12 18.88
CA ASN A 15 -0.98 -9.38 19.84
C ASN A 15 -1.01 -7.85 19.67
N TRP A 16 -0.35 -7.28 18.65
CA TRP A 16 -0.60 -5.88 18.22
C TRP A 16 -1.79 -5.73 17.26
N ILE A 17 -2.57 -6.80 17.03
CA ILE A 17 -3.87 -6.70 16.35
C ILE A 17 -5.03 -6.63 17.36
N PRO A 18 -5.15 -5.58 18.20
CA PRO A 18 -6.46 -5.15 18.64
C PRO A 18 -6.79 -3.86 17.88
N ARG A 19 -7.59 -4.01 16.81
CA ARG A 19 -8.30 -2.94 16.09
C ARG A 19 -7.40 -1.82 15.56
N ARG A 20 -7.00 -1.91 14.28
CA ARG A 20 -6.52 -0.73 13.54
C ARG A 20 -7.58 0.35 13.69
N HIS A 21 -7.26 1.45 14.38
CA HIS A 21 -8.13 2.60 14.33
C HIS A 21 -7.96 3.19 12.94
N ILE A 22 -8.99 3.02 12.12
CA ILE A 22 -9.03 3.60 10.78
C ILE A 22 -9.54 5.02 10.98
N PHE A 23 -8.77 6.02 10.57
CA PHE A 23 -9.27 7.40 10.50
C PHE A 23 -10.50 7.44 9.60
N ASP A 24 -11.40 8.42 9.78
CA ASP A 24 -12.56 8.60 8.88
C ASP A 24 -12.16 8.71 7.39
N MET A 25 -10.90 9.08 7.13
CA MET A 25 -10.29 9.14 5.80
C MET A 25 -9.78 7.79 5.25
N GLY A 26 -9.89 6.69 5.99
CA GLY A 26 -9.54 5.32 5.54
C GLY A 26 -8.12 4.86 5.87
N PHE A 27 -7.27 5.71 6.45
CA PHE A 27 -5.88 5.36 6.77
C PHE A 27 -5.77 4.63 8.12
N PRO A 28 -4.94 3.57 8.22
CA PRO A 28 -4.68 2.91 9.50
C PRO A 28 -3.76 3.78 10.37
N TYR A 29 -4.22 4.16 11.56
CA TYR A 29 -3.34 4.74 12.58
C TYR A 29 -2.37 3.66 13.08
N LEU A 30 -1.07 3.92 12.97
CA LEU A 30 -0.01 2.97 13.35
C LEU A 30 0.57 3.27 14.74
N GLY A 31 0.06 4.29 15.42
CA GLY A 31 0.56 4.70 16.72
C GLY A 31 -0.04 3.90 17.89
N PRO A 32 0.48 4.13 19.10
CA PRO A 32 -0.03 3.49 20.32
C PRO A 32 -1.45 3.95 20.65
N VAL A 33 -2.29 3.00 21.08
CA VAL A 33 -3.70 3.23 21.50
C VAL A 33 -3.95 2.98 22.99
N SER A 34 -2.91 2.58 23.72
CA SER A 34 -2.94 2.29 25.16
C SER A 34 -1.63 2.72 25.81
N ASP A 35 -1.65 2.88 27.13
CA ASP A 35 -0.45 3.24 27.92
C ASP A 35 0.68 2.22 27.76
N ILE A 36 0.33 0.92 27.68
CA ILE A 36 1.29 -0.16 27.43
C ILE A 36 1.92 0.01 26.03
N GLY A 37 1.11 0.36 25.03
CA GLY A 37 1.60 0.66 23.69
C GLY A 37 2.56 1.86 23.66
N TRP A 38 2.25 2.90 24.44
CA TRP A 38 3.11 4.08 24.59
C TRP A 38 4.46 3.73 25.25
N ILE A 39 4.45 2.98 26.36
CA ILE A 39 5.67 2.52 27.02
C ILE A 39 6.54 1.73 26.02
N SER A 40 5.94 0.73 25.37
CA SER A 40 6.64 -0.09 24.39
C SER A 40 7.22 0.76 23.25
N ALA A 41 6.44 1.68 22.69
CA ALA A 41 6.91 2.57 21.62
C ALA A 41 8.11 3.42 22.06
N LEU A 42 8.06 4.02 23.25
CA LEU A 42 9.13 4.86 23.78
C LEU A 42 10.40 4.07 24.09
N ASP A 43 10.27 2.87 24.66
CA ASP A 43 11.39 1.97 24.94
C ASP A 43 12.11 1.56 23.65
N ASN A 44 11.36 1.19 22.60
CA ASN A 44 11.94 0.80 21.32
C ASN A 44 12.60 1.96 20.56
N LEU A 45 12.17 3.19 20.82
CA LEU A 45 12.85 4.40 20.33
C LEU A 45 14.12 4.74 21.14
N GLY A 46 14.40 3.99 22.22
CA GLY A 46 15.50 4.24 23.15
C GLY A 46 15.29 5.49 24.00
N ILE A 47 14.04 5.93 24.17
CA ILE A 47 13.63 7.14 24.90
C ILE A 47 12.63 6.84 26.03
N GLY A 48 12.60 5.57 26.46
CA GLY A 48 11.79 5.07 27.55
C GLY A 48 12.00 5.79 28.87
N ILE A 49 11.01 5.68 29.75
CA ILE A 49 11.02 6.30 31.10
C ILE A 49 12.28 5.87 31.88
N LEU A 50 12.62 4.59 31.83
CA LEU A 50 13.79 4.03 32.52
C LEU A 50 15.12 4.52 31.93
N HIS A 51 15.14 4.89 30.64
CA HIS A 51 16.35 5.37 29.98
C HIS A 51 16.65 6.83 30.31
N LEU A 52 15.61 7.65 30.45
CA LEU A 52 15.75 9.10 30.60
C LEU A 52 15.58 9.61 32.04
N ASN A 53 15.01 8.81 32.96
CA ASN A 53 14.91 9.15 34.39
C ASN A 53 16.27 9.30 35.09
N ARG A 54 17.38 8.89 34.46
CA ARG A 54 18.73 9.13 34.99
C ARG A 54 19.16 10.60 34.88
N VAL A 55 18.47 11.40 34.07
CA VAL A 55 18.73 12.83 33.90
C VAL A 55 17.84 13.60 34.88
N LYS A 56 18.45 14.35 35.81
CA LYS A 56 17.71 15.31 36.65
C LYS A 56 17.00 16.29 35.71
N SER A 57 15.66 16.23 35.68
CA SER A 57 14.83 17.05 34.82
C SER A 57 13.85 17.87 35.66
N ARG A 58 13.47 19.05 35.14
CA ARG A 58 12.42 19.86 35.78
C ARG A 58 11.10 19.09 35.78
N SER A 59 10.30 19.26 36.83
CA SER A 59 8.89 18.85 36.78
C SER A 59 8.16 19.66 35.72
N VAL A 60 7.16 19.04 35.10
CA VAL A 60 6.28 19.69 34.14
C VAL A 60 4.92 19.90 34.80
N SER A 61 4.38 21.10 34.68
CA SER A 61 3.07 21.44 35.25
C SER A 61 1.94 20.74 34.48
N GLN A 62 0.79 20.52 35.14
CA GLN A 62 -0.37 19.93 34.48
C GLN A 62 -0.85 20.76 33.27
N GLY A 63 -0.70 22.09 33.32
CA GLY A 63 -1.04 22.97 32.20
C GLY A 63 -0.13 22.75 30.98
N GLU A 64 1.16 22.51 31.20
CA GLU A 64 2.09 22.18 30.11
C GLU A 64 1.80 20.80 29.51
N VAL A 65 1.45 19.81 30.34
CA VAL A 65 1.02 18.48 29.85
C VAL A 65 -0.21 18.60 28.97
N LEU A 66 -1.23 19.34 29.43
CA LEU A 66 -2.46 19.57 28.67
C LEU A 66 -2.18 20.33 27.37
N GLY A 67 -1.25 21.30 27.39
CA GLY A 67 -0.83 22.01 26.19
C GLY A 67 -0.20 21.09 25.14
N VAL A 68 0.68 20.18 25.56
CA VAL A 68 1.27 19.17 24.66
C VAL A 68 0.22 18.19 24.15
N GLU A 69 -0.69 17.72 25.01
CA GLU A 69 -1.78 16.84 24.62
C GLU A 69 -2.65 17.47 23.53
N ASN A 70 -3.05 18.73 23.69
CA ASN A 70 -3.84 19.45 22.70
C ASN A 70 -3.07 19.59 21.38
N GLN A 71 -1.80 20.01 21.41
CA GLN A 71 -0.97 20.11 20.21
C GLN A 71 -0.87 18.78 19.44
N LEU A 72 -0.75 17.66 20.16
CA LEU A 72 -0.65 16.35 19.52
C LEU A 72 -2.01 15.87 18.97
N LYS A 73 -3.12 16.15 19.66
CA LYS A 73 -4.47 15.90 19.14
C LYS A 73 -4.74 16.71 17.88
N ASP A 74 -4.37 17.98 17.87
CA ASP A 74 -4.48 18.87 16.69
C ASP A 74 -3.64 18.35 15.52
N ALA A 75 -2.51 17.69 15.80
CA ALA A 75 -1.68 17.01 14.81
C ALA A 75 -2.27 15.67 14.31
N GLY A 76 -3.40 15.21 14.85
CA GLY A 76 -4.08 13.97 14.45
C GLY A 76 -3.75 12.74 15.31
N LEU A 77 -3.06 12.91 16.44
CA LEU A 77 -2.79 11.80 17.36
C LEU A 77 -4.10 11.31 17.99
N VAL A 78 -4.49 10.07 17.69
CA VAL A 78 -5.78 9.49 18.10
C VAL A 78 -5.89 9.34 19.61
N ARG A 79 -4.82 8.87 20.27
CA ARG A 79 -4.81 8.61 21.72
C ARG A 79 -3.53 9.07 22.38
N PHE A 80 -3.69 10.04 23.27
CA PHE A 80 -2.67 10.41 24.26
C PHE A 80 -2.68 9.41 25.44
N PRO A 81 -1.53 9.10 26.07
CA PRO A 81 -1.50 8.21 27.23
C PRO A 81 -2.35 8.78 28.38
N LYS A 82 -2.88 7.91 29.24
CA LYS A 82 -3.71 8.27 30.40
C LYS A 82 -2.93 8.26 31.71
N GLY A 83 -1.94 7.39 31.84
CA GLY A 83 -1.10 7.29 33.03
C GLY A 83 -0.27 8.56 33.21
N MET A 84 -0.40 9.22 34.38
CA MET A 84 0.24 10.50 34.67
C MET A 84 1.76 10.49 34.41
N HIS A 85 2.44 9.41 34.79
CA HIS A 85 3.89 9.29 34.60
C HIS A 85 4.30 9.28 33.11
N ILE A 86 3.50 8.64 32.25
CA ILE A 86 3.76 8.57 30.81
C ILE A 86 3.40 9.90 30.16
N GLN A 87 2.29 10.52 30.57
CA GLN A 87 1.89 11.85 30.11
C GLN A 87 2.98 12.89 30.38
N GLU A 88 3.47 12.94 31.62
CA GLU A 88 4.56 13.85 32.02
C GLU A 88 5.83 13.56 31.22
N HIS A 89 6.17 12.27 31.02
CA HIS A 89 7.35 11.88 30.26
C HIS A 89 7.28 12.30 28.79
N VAL A 90 6.14 12.06 28.13
CA VAL A 90 5.89 12.50 26.74
C VAL A 90 5.94 14.02 26.66
N ALA A 91 5.33 14.74 27.62
CA ALA A 91 5.38 16.19 27.68
C ALA A 91 6.83 16.71 27.82
N LYS A 92 7.64 16.11 28.70
CA LYS A 92 9.07 16.44 28.84
C LYS A 92 9.84 16.26 27.54
N ILE A 93 9.60 15.17 26.81
CA ILE A 93 10.22 14.93 25.50
C ILE A 93 9.79 16.01 24.50
N MET A 94 8.50 16.27 24.37
CA MET A 94 7.96 17.22 23.38
C MET A 94 8.36 18.68 23.68
N LEU A 95 8.51 19.04 24.96
CA LEU A 95 9.04 20.33 25.40
C LEU A 95 10.57 20.43 25.21
N GLY A 96 11.25 19.34 24.86
CA GLY A 96 12.70 19.31 24.64
C GLY A 96 13.53 19.25 25.92
N VAL A 97 12.94 18.86 27.05
CA VAL A 97 13.64 18.78 28.36
C VAL A 97 14.81 17.79 28.32
N PHE A 98 14.70 16.75 27.50
CA PHE A 98 15.77 15.75 27.29
C PHE A 98 16.67 16.05 26.08
N GLY A 99 16.61 17.28 25.55
CA GLY A 99 17.37 17.71 24.38
C GLY A 99 16.63 17.53 23.05
N LYS A 100 17.17 18.21 22.03
CA LYS A 100 16.56 18.30 20.69
C LYS A 100 16.50 16.95 19.98
N ASP A 101 17.50 16.09 20.15
CA ASP A 101 17.55 14.80 19.47
C ASP A 101 16.45 13.83 19.94
N VAL A 102 16.20 13.80 21.25
CA VAL A 102 15.12 12.98 21.85
C VAL A 102 13.75 13.48 21.38
N LYS A 103 13.56 14.81 21.37
CA LYS A 103 12.36 15.43 20.81
C LYS A 103 12.15 15.04 19.35
N ASN A 104 13.18 15.21 18.52
CA ASN A 104 13.13 14.90 17.09
C ASN A 104 12.81 13.43 16.82
N LYS A 105 13.37 12.50 17.63
CA LYS A 105 13.04 11.06 17.54
C LYS A 105 11.56 10.81 17.76
N LEU A 106 10.97 11.37 18.82
CA LEU A 106 9.55 11.21 19.10
C LEU A 106 8.68 11.89 18.03
N THR A 107 9.02 13.11 17.61
CA THR A 107 8.31 13.80 16.52
C THR A 107 8.32 13.00 15.22
N THR A 108 9.46 12.40 14.87
CA THR A 108 9.57 11.54 13.68
C THR A 108 8.73 10.27 13.82
N ALA A 109 8.72 9.65 15.00
CA ALA A 109 7.88 8.48 15.25
C ALA A 109 6.39 8.81 15.13
N ILE A 110 5.94 9.92 15.72
CA ILE A 110 4.56 10.40 15.61
C ILE A 110 4.19 10.66 14.15
N PHE A 111 5.08 11.31 13.39
CA PHE A 111 4.87 11.51 11.97
C PHE A 111 4.67 10.20 11.20
N ILE A 112 5.50 9.19 11.46
CA ILE A 112 5.35 7.85 10.87
C ILE A 112 4.02 7.20 11.28
N TRP A 113 3.61 7.34 12.53
CA TRP A 113 2.34 6.79 13.03
C TRP A 113 1.12 7.38 12.36
N LEU A 114 1.19 8.66 11.99
CA LEU A 114 0.10 9.41 11.39
C LEU A 114 -0.02 9.22 9.88
N ILE A 115 1.11 9.04 9.20
CA ILE A 115 1.16 9.06 7.73
C ILE A 115 1.08 7.66 7.11
N GLY A 116 1.34 6.61 7.90
CA GLY A 116 1.46 5.26 7.39
C GLY A 116 2.75 5.08 6.58
N GLU A 117 3.38 3.91 6.67
CA GLU A 117 4.59 3.62 5.88
C GLU A 117 4.30 3.57 4.37
N ASP A 118 3.04 3.34 3.99
CA ASP A 118 2.73 2.86 2.66
C ASP A 118 2.62 3.96 1.61
N GLU A 119 2.24 5.19 1.98
CA GLU A 119 1.45 5.93 1.00
C GLU A 119 2.02 7.22 0.38
N PHE A 120 2.58 8.23 1.08
CA PHE A 120 2.91 9.47 0.33
C PHE A 120 4.19 10.22 0.70
N VAL A 121 4.67 10.15 1.94
CA VAL A 121 5.66 11.17 2.39
C VAL A 121 7.13 10.74 2.30
N ALA A 122 7.39 9.44 2.14
CA ALA A 122 8.75 8.94 1.92
C ALA A 122 9.11 8.72 0.44
N ARG A 123 8.15 8.89 -0.49
CA ARG A 123 8.36 8.55 -1.90
C ARG A 123 8.73 9.78 -2.72
N ASN A 124 9.72 9.62 -3.59
CA ASN A 124 10.28 10.66 -4.46
C ASN A 124 9.18 11.25 -5.40
N PRO A 125 8.73 12.50 -5.23
CA PRO A 125 7.63 13.07 -6.03
C PRO A 125 7.89 13.06 -7.55
N PRO A 126 9.11 13.39 -8.04
CA PRO A 126 9.49 13.16 -9.44
C PRO A 126 9.24 11.75 -9.98
N ALA A 127 9.48 10.70 -9.17
CA ALA A 127 9.26 9.32 -9.61
C ALA A 127 7.77 9.01 -9.79
N TRP A 128 6.92 9.55 -8.90
CA TRP A 128 5.48 9.41 -9.00
C TRP A 128 4.89 10.16 -10.20
N ALA A 129 5.26 11.42 -10.37
CA ALA A 129 4.84 12.22 -11.53
C ALA A 129 5.18 11.49 -12.83
N ARG A 130 6.39 10.92 -12.92
CA ARG A 130 6.81 10.10 -14.08
C ARG A 130 5.97 8.84 -14.24
N SER A 131 5.64 8.13 -13.16
CA SER A 131 4.81 6.92 -13.24
C SER A 131 3.38 7.22 -13.71
N PHE A 132 2.78 8.34 -13.29
CA PHE A 132 1.44 8.74 -13.74
C PHE A 132 1.45 9.30 -15.17
N GLN A 133 2.48 10.05 -15.54
CA GLN A 133 2.70 10.42 -16.93
C GLN A 133 2.80 9.16 -17.81
N PHE A 134 3.52 8.12 -17.33
CA PHE A 134 3.62 6.87 -18.04
C PHE A 134 2.27 6.14 -18.18
N VAL A 135 1.38 6.20 -17.17
CA VAL A 135 -0.01 5.73 -17.32
C VAL A 135 -0.73 6.45 -18.46
N GLN A 136 -0.62 7.79 -18.52
CA GLN A 136 -1.25 8.59 -19.58
C GLN A 136 -0.69 8.24 -20.97
N GLU A 137 0.62 8.07 -21.08
CA GLU A 137 1.29 7.66 -22.33
C GLU A 137 0.82 6.29 -22.80
N VAL A 138 0.77 5.30 -21.90
CA VAL A 138 0.31 3.94 -22.24
C VAL A 138 -1.16 3.94 -22.64
N VAL A 139 -2.03 4.62 -21.89
CA VAL A 139 -3.45 4.72 -22.25
C VAL A 139 -3.61 5.44 -23.60
N GLY A 140 -2.86 6.52 -23.82
CA GLY A 140 -2.84 7.23 -25.10
C GLY A 140 -2.39 6.37 -26.28
N ASP A 141 -1.35 5.55 -26.09
CA ASP A 141 -0.84 4.62 -27.11
C ASP A 141 -1.84 3.50 -27.46
N LEU A 142 -2.75 3.14 -26.54
CA LEU A 142 -3.81 2.15 -26.77
C LEU A 142 -5.05 2.74 -27.48
N ASN A 143 -5.12 4.06 -27.64
CA ASN A 143 -6.17 4.78 -28.36
C ASN A 143 -7.59 4.38 -27.89
N GLU A 144 -8.53 4.08 -28.80
CA GLU A 144 -9.93 3.71 -28.50
C GLU A 144 -10.09 2.48 -27.58
N ARG A 145 -9.01 1.74 -27.32
CA ARG A 145 -9.02 0.54 -26.49
C ARG A 145 -8.75 0.83 -25.02
N ALA A 146 -8.33 2.04 -24.65
CA ALA A 146 -8.25 2.44 -23.26
C ALA A 146 -8.50 3.94 -23.11
N THR A 147 -9.30 4.32 -22.13
CA THR A 147 -9.65 5.73 -21.90
C THR A 147 -9.60 6.05 -20.41
N ILE A 148 -9.00 7.18 -20.05
CA ILE A 148 -9.09 7.72 -18.69
C ILE A 148 -10.36 8.56 -18.59
N MET A 149 -11.30 8.13 -17.76
CA MET A 149 -12.55 8.83 -17.47
C MET A 149 -12.54 9.39 -16.05
N ASP A 150 -13.49 10.28 -15.76
CA ASP A 150 -13.65 10.79 -14.40
C ASP A 150 -14.03 9.64 -13.45
N GLY A 151 -13.13 9.34 -12.52
CA GLY A 151 -13.29 8.28 -11.52
C GLY A 151 -12.92 6.87 -11.95
N TYR A 152 -12.47 6.59 -13.19
CA TYR A 152 -11.96 5.26 -13.58
C TYR A 152 -11.14 5.25 -14.87
N ILE A 153 -10.36 4.19 -15.05
CA ILE A 153 -9.73 3.85 -16.34
C ILE A 153 -10.56 2.74 -16.98
N GLU A 154 -11.02 2.97 -18.20
CA GLU A 154 -11.70 1.97 -19.02
C GLU A 154 -10.70 1.28 -19.95
N VAL A 155 -10.81 -0.04 -20.09
CA VAL A 155 -9.95 -0.86 -20.97
C VAL A 155 -10.80 -1.88 -21.72
N ILE A 156 -10.69 -1.90 -23.04
CA ILE A 156 -11.31 -2.90 -23.92
C ILE A 156 -10.27 -3.99 -24.21
N GLY A 157 -10.48 -5.16 -23.62
CA GLY A 157 -9.58 -6.31 -23.74
C GLY A 157 -9.68 -7.04 -25.07
N ALA A 158 -8.63 -7.75 -25.46
CA ALA A 158 -8.52 -8.48 -26.73
C ALA A 158 -9.68 -9.47 -26.96
N SER A 159 -10.31 -9.96 -25.90
CA SER A 159 -11.53 -10.78 -25.96
C SER A 159 -12.80 -10.03 -26.36
N GLY A 160 -12.77 -8.69 -26.36
CA GLY A 160 -13.92 -7.81 -26.54
C GLY A 160 -14.59 -7.37 -25.24
N ASN A 161 -14.15 -7.89 -24.09
CA ASN A 161 -14.64 -7.46 -22.78
C ASN A 161 -14.25 -6.01 -22.46
N VAL A 162 -15.15 -5.30 -21.78
CA VAL A 162 -14.90 -3.96 -21.26
C VAL A 162 -14.62 -4.05 -19.75
N TYR A 163 -13.52 -3.43 -19.32
CA TYR A 163 -13.08 -3.42 -17.94
C TYR A 163 -13.00 -2.00 -17.40
N ARG A 164 -13.26 -1.84 -16.10
CA ARG A 164 -13.14 -0.57 -15.38
C ARG A 164 -12.23 -0.72 -14.16
N ILE A 165 -11.17 0.07 -14.09
CA ILE A 165 -10.29 0.18 -12.92
C ILE A 165 -10.72 1.42 -12.13
N LYS A 166 -11.32 1.19 -10.95
CA LYS A 166 -11.84 2.26 -10.07
C LYS A 166 -10.94 2.44 -8.85
N PRO A 167 -10.77 3.66 -8.33
CA PRO A 167 -10.14 3.87 -7.04
C PRO A 167 -11.03 3.31 -5.92
N LYS A 168 -10.42 2.79 -4.85
CA LYS A 168 -11.12 2.40 -3.62
C LYS A 168 -10.32 2.87 -2.39
N ARG A 169 -10.99 2.95 -1.24
CA ARG A 169 -10.38 3.48 0.00
C ARG A 169 -9.41 2.53 0.70
N HIS A 170 -9.47 1.24 0.38
CA HIS A 170 -8.69 0.21 1.05
C HIS A 170 -7.68 -0.39 0.09
N THR A 171 -6.54 -0.85 0.61
CA THR A 171 -5.51 -1.56 -0.18
C THR A 171 -6.15 -2.72 -1.00
N PRO A 172 -5.79 -2.88 -2.29
CA PRO A 172 -4.71 -2.21 -3.04
C PRO A 172 -5.08 -0.83 -3.65
N ASN A 173 -6.04 -0.10 -3.09
CA ASN A 173 -6.50 1.24 -3.50
C ASN A 173 -7.12 1.34 -4.90
N TYR A 174 -7.30 0.20 -5.56
CA TYR A 174 -8.11 0.06 -6.75
C TYR A 174 -9.01 -1.18 -6.66
N ALA A 175 -10.02 -1.21 -7.52
CA ALA A 175 -10.88 -2.35 -7.80
C ALA A 175 -11.02 -2.50 -9.32
N VAL A 176 -10.98 -3.73 -9.81
CA VAL A 176 -11.17 -4.04 -11.23
C VAL A 176 -12.57 -4.63 -11.41
N PHE A 177 -13.30 -4.15 -12.41
CA PHE A 177 -14.62 -4.66 -12.77
C PHE A 177 -14.66 -5.02 -14.24
N ARG A 178 -15.43 -6.03 -14.60
CA ARG A 178 -15.88 -6.27 -15.98
C ARG A 178 -17.30 -5.77 -16.13
N GLU A 179 -17.56 -5.11 -17.25
CA GLU A 179 -18.90 -4.68 -17.64
C GLU A 179 -19.54 -5.74 -18.54
N LEU A 180 -20.71 -6.23 -18.14
CA LEU A 180 -21.51 -7.21 -18.87
C LEU A 180 -22.98 -6.83 -18.73
N ASP A 181 -23.66 -6.52 -19.83
CA ASP A 181 -25.09 -6.16 -19.86
C ASP A 181 -25.46 -5.09 -18.79
N GLU A 182 -24.68 -4.00 -18.76
CA GLU A 182 -24.82 -2.88 -17.79
C GLU A 182 -24.57 -3.24 -16.32
N LYS A 183 -24.13 -4.48 -16.02
CA LYS A 183 -23.71 -4.90 -14.69
C LYS A 183 -22.19 -4.89 -14.56
N LEU A 184 -21.72 -4.55 -13.37
CA LEU A 184 -20.30 -4.58 -13.02
C LEU A 184 -19.99 -5.82 -12.19
N GLU A 185 -19.23 -6.75 -12.76
CA GLU A 185 -18.70 -7.92 -12.05
C GLU A 185 -17.31 -7.61 -11.50
N PHE A 186 -17.14 -7.74 -10.18
CA PHE A 186 -15.85 -7.52 -9.54
C PHE A 186 -14.84 -8.61 -9.91
N ILE A 187 -13.61 -8.20 -10.24
CA ILE A 187 -12.47 -9.09 -10.53
C ILE A 187 -11.38 -8.80 -9.51
N CYS A 188 -11.00 -9.82 -8.75
CA CYS A 188 -9.86 -9.73 -7.85
C CYS A 188 -8.56 -9.89 -8.65
N ILE A 189 -7.79 -8.81 -8.81
CA ILE A 189 -6.44 -8.83 -9.39
C ILE A 189 -5.49 -8.17 -8.40
N ASP A 190 -4.65 -8.98 -7.76
CA ASP A 190 -3.64 -8.51 -6.80
C ASP A 190 -2.22 -8.76 -7.33
N PRO A 191 -1.42 -7.72 -7.57
CA PRO A 191 -0.05 -7.84 -8.03
C PRO A 191 0.86 -8.33 -6.90
N VAL A 192 1.24 -9.62 -6.91
CA VAL A 192 2.07 -10.17 -5.84
C VAL A 192 3.46 -9.52 -5.85
N GLY A 193 3.85 -8.98 -4.71
CA GLY A 193 5.16 -8.33 -4.53
C GLY A 193 5.22 -6.86 -4.97
N ALA A 194 4.09 -6.20 -5.20
CA ALA A 194 4.04 -4.79 -5.60
C ALA A 194 4.31 -3.75 -4.48
N HIS A 195 4.59 -4.19 -3.25
CA HIS A 195 4.81 -3.31 -2.09
C HIS A 195 5.92 -2.26 -2.31
N ASN A 196 6.90 -2.55 -3.17
CA ASN A 196 8.00 -1.62 -3.53
C ASN A 196 7.83 -0.94 -4.90
N VAL A 197 6.74 -1.20 -5.62
CA VAL A 197 6.49 -0.64 -6.96
C VAL A 197 5.74 0.69 -6.81
N VAL A 198 5.98 1.63 -7.74
CA VAL A 198 5.23 2.90 -7.77
C VAL A 198 3.82 2.63 -8.27
N PHE A 199 2.81 3.27 -7.68
CA PHE A 199 1.41 2.98 -7.98
C PHE A 199 1.05 3.15 -9.47
N GLY A 200 1.62 4.15 -10.15
CA GLY A 200 1.43 4.32 -11.59
C GLY A 200 1.86 3.09 -12.41
N ASP A 201 2.97 2.45 -12.05
CA ASP A 201 3.45 1.26 -12.76
C ASP A 201 2.53 0.04 -12.52
N ILE A 202 1.91 -0.03 -11.34
CA ILE A 202 0.87 -1.03 -11.03
C ILE A 202 -0.33 -0.80 -11.96
N LEU A 203 -0.79 0.45 -12.11
CA LEU A 203 -1.90 0.78 -13.00
C LEU A 203 -1.57 0.47 -14.46
N VAL A 204 -0.38 0.81 -14.95
CA VAL A 204 0.07 0.43 -16.31
C VAL A 204 0.01 -1.07 -16.50
N THR A 205 0.52 -1.83 -15.53
CA THR A 205 0.51 -3.29 -15.61
C THR A 205 -0.93 -3.82 -15.69
N LEU A 206 -1.84 -3.30 -14.86
CA LEU A 206 -3.26 -3.67 -14.92
C LEU A 206 -3.87 -3.34 -16.28
N VAL A 207 -3.63 -2.14 -16.81
CA VAL A 207 -4.13 -1.72 -18.13
C VAL A 207 -3.65 -2.67 -19.22
N LEU A 208 -2.35 -2.99 -19.26
CA LEU A 208 -1.79 -3.90 -20.25
C LEU A 208 -2.28 -5.34 -20.07
N SER A 209 -2.44 -5.82 -18.84
CA SER A 209 -2.98 -7.15 -18.56
C SER A 209 -4.44 -7.29 -18.99
N LEU A 210 -5.26 -6.24 -18.81
CA LEU A 210 -6.65 -6.22 -19.25
C LEU A 210 -6.76 -6.00 -20.76
N TYR A 211 -5.86 -5.23 -21.36
CA TYR A 211 -5.78 -5.07 -22.81
C TYR A 211 -5.48 -6.40 -23.50
N ASP A 212 -4.52 -7.17 -23.01
CA ASP A 212 -4.21 -8.54 -23.44
C ASP A 212 -4.87 -9.59 -22.51
N ASP A 213 -6.15 -9.40 -22.23
CA ASP A 213 -6.90 -10.26 -21.31
C ASP A 213 -6.83 -11.75 -21.70
N THR A 214 -6.86 -12.10 -22.99
CA THR A 214 -6.78 -13.50 -23.43
C THR A 214 -5.47 -14.20 -23.05
N ASN A 215 -4.35 -13.49 -23.03
CA ASN A 215 -3.07 -14.06 -22.61
C ASN A 215 -2.90 -13.96 -21.09
N SER A 216 -3.29 -12.82 -20.51
CA SER A 216 -3.18 -12.57 -19.07
C SER A 216 -4.08 -13.51 -18.25
N ALA A 217 -5.28 -13.82 -18.76
CA ALA A 217 -6.23 -14.75 -18.16
C ALA A 217 -5.73 -16.21 -18.06
N ARG A 218 -4.65 -16.56 -18.78
CA ARG A 218 -3.96 -17.85 -18.61
C ARG A 218 -3.09 -17.89 -17.34
N HIS A 219 -2.75 -16.73 -16.80
CA HIS A 219 -1.85 -16.57 -15.65
C HIS A 219 -2.60 -16.01 -14.43
N ILE A 220 -3.66 -15.23 -14.66
CA ILE A 220 -4.52 -14.64 -13.64
C ILE A 220 -5.82 -15.44 -13.59
N ASN A 221 -5.91 -16.37 -12.63
CA ASN A 221 -7.02 -17.33 -12.52
C ASN A 221 -8.40 -16.66 -12.40
N THR A 222 -8.46 -15.55 -11.67
CA THR A 222 -9.69 -14.77 -11.48
C THR A 222 -10.15 -14.17 -12.80
N LEU A 223 -9.25 -13.56 -13.57
CA LEU A 223 -9.54 -13.05 -14.92
C LEU A 223 -9.92 -14.18 -15.91
N GLY A 224 -9.28 -15.34 -15.78
CA GLY A 224 -9.60 -16.59 -16.50
C GLY A 224 -11.08 -16.88 -16.62
N ARG A 225 -11.80 -16.80 -15.49
CA ARG A 225 -13.24 -17.10 -15.41
C ARG A 225 -14.08 -16.12 -16.21
N HIS A 226 -13.69 -14.85 -16.26
CA HIS A 226 -14.44 -13.81 -16.98
C HIS A 226 -14.11 -13.78 -18.48
N VAL A 227 -12.92 -14.22 -18.88
CA VAL A 227 -12.51 -14.23 -20.30
C VAL A 227 -12.97 -15.50 -21.02
N PHE A 228 -12.88 -16.65 -20.37
CA PHE A 228 -13.12 -17.95 -21.02
C PHE A 228 -14.37 -18.68 -20.53
N GLY A 229 -15.07 -18.13 -19.53
CA GLY A 229 -16.16 -18.82 -18.83
C GLY A 229 -15.65 -19.92 -17.89
N THR A 230 -16.56 -20.77 -17.42
CA THR A 230 -16.21 -22.02 -16.75
C THR A 230 -15.51 -22.96 -17.75
N PRO A 231 -14.51 -23.75 -17.32
CA PRO A 231 -13.49 -24.24 -18.23
C PRO A 231 -14.00 -25.34 -19.17
N GLU A 232 -14.17 -25.01 -20.45
CA GLU A 232 -14.05 -25.98 -21.54
C GLU A 232 -12.90 -25.58 -22.47
N ARG A 233 -11.78 -26.30 -22.34
CA ARG A 233 -10.66 -26.47 -23.28
C ARG A 233 -10.35 -25.28 -24.22
N MET A 234 -9.42 -24.41 -23.79
CA MET A 234 -8.92 -23.28 -24.58
C MET A 234 -8.09 -23.66 -25.81
N ARG A 235 -8.42 -23.06 -26.96
CA ARG A 235 -7.62 -23.05 -28.20
C ARG A 235 -6.80 -21.75 -28.30
N ARG A 236 -5.53 -21.87 -28.73
CA ARG A 236 -4.56 -20.77 -28.81
C ARG A 236 -4.79 -19.89 -30.05
N ARG A 237 -4.76 -18.56 -29.88
CA ARG A 237 -4.43 -17.60 -30.94
C ARG A 237 -3.41 -16.60 -30.37
N ASN A 238 -2.32 -16.36 -31.08
CA ASN A 238 -1.21 -15.49 -30.67
C ASN A 238 -1.34 -14.16 -31.42
N VAL A 239 -1.40 -13.05 -30.69
CA VAL A 239 -1.16 -11.69 -31.22
C VAL A 239 0.15 -11.21 -30.59
N ASN A 240 1.05 -10.64 -31.40
CA ASN A 240 2.42 -10.34 -30.99
C ASN A 240 2.49 -9.00 -30.21
N ILE A 241 2.37 -9.08 -28.89
CA ILE A 241 2.32 -7.95 -27.95
C ILE A 241 3.71 -7.68 -27.32
N GLU A 242 4.75 -8.41 -27.78
CA GLU A 242 6.12 -8.27 -27.27
C GLU A 242 6.67 -6.85 -27.36
N HIS A 243 6.24 -6.07 -28.36
CA HIS A 243 6.71 -4.70 -28.56
C HIS A 243 6.22 -3.72 -27.49
N LEU A 244 5.02 -3.93 -26.92
CA LEU A 244 4.47 -3.09 -25.84
C LEU A 244 5.12 -3.44 -24.50
N TRP A 245 5.32 -4.73 -24.23
CA TRP A 245 6.08 -5.18 -23.05
C TRP A 245 7.55 -4.72 -23.09
N ARG A 246 8.18 -4.73 -24.28
CA ARG A 246 9.53 -4.18 -24.53
C ARG A 246 9.62 -2.69 -24.21
N ARG A 247 8.52 -1.95 -24.37
CA ARG A 247 8.48 -0.51 -24.07
C ARG A 247 8.23 -0.24 -22.58
N ALA A 248 7.38 -1.05 -21.94
CA ALA A 248 7.03 -0.87 -20.53
C ALA A 248 8.11 -1.34 -19.54
N ILE A 249 8.87 -2.38 -19.90
CA ILE A 249 9.85 -3.02 -19.00
C ILE A 249 11.29 -2.89 -19.55
N GLY A 250 11.46 -2.21 -20.69
CA GLY A 250 12.70 -2.21 -21.48
C GLY A 250 12.85 -3.48 -22.31
N ASN A 251 13.93 -3.57 -23.12
CA ASN A 251 14.22 -4.77 -23.90
C ASN A 251 14.36 -5.98 -22.95
N PRO A 252 13.46 -6.98 -23.01
CA PRO A 252 13.64 -8.22 -22.28
C PRO A 252 14.95 -8.82 -22.76
N PRO A 253 15.86 -9.26 -21.87
CA PRO A 253 16.94 -10.09 -22.32
C PRO A 253 16.29 -11.37 -22.82
N TYR A 254 16.37 -11.60 -24.13
CA TYR A 254 16.03 -12.87 -24.73
C TYR A 254 17.26 -13.77 -24.64
N GLN A 255 17.04 -15.06 -24.38
CA GLN A 255 18.04 -16.04 -24.75
C GLN A 255 18.07 -16.16 -26.27
N ASP A 256 19.21 -16.56 -26.86
CA ASP A 256 19.42 -16.70 -28.32
C ASP A 256 18.37 -17.59 -29.02
N ASN A 257 17.56 -18.33 -28.26
CA ASN A 257 16.49 -19.22 -28.71
C ASN A 257 15.10 -18.54 -28.77
N GLY A 258 14.98 -17.23 -28.52
CA GLY A 258 13.70 -16.52 -28.51
C GLY A 258 12.83 -16.78 -27.27
N GLN A 259 13.37 -17.43 -26.23
CA GLN A 259 12.67 -17.59 -24.95
C GLN A 259 12.93 -16.40 -24.02
N LEU A 260 11.88 -15.98 -23.31
CA LEU A 260 11.95 -15.03 -22.20
C LEU A 260 12.90 -15.55 -21.12
N THR A 261 13.87 -14.74 -20.72
CA THR A 261 14.78 -15.06 -19.61
C THR A 261 14.03 -15.41 -18.32
N ASP A 262 14.65 -16.27 -17.50
CA ASP A 262 14.12 -16.68 -16.20
C ASP A 262 13.71 -15.51 -15.30
N THR A 263 14.38 -14.36 -15.43
CA THR A 263 14.05 -13.12 -14.70
C THR A 263 12.68 -12.58 -15.09
N MET A 264 12.35 -12.57 -16.39
CA MET A 264 11.07 -12.10 -16.91
C MET A 264 9.96 -13.15 -16.66
N GLN A 265 10.30 -14.44 -16.75
CA GLN A 265 9.38 -15.50 -16.31
C GLN A 265 9.07 -15.41 -14.81
N ARG A 266 10.03 -15.06 -13.95
CA ARG A 266 9.79 -14.81 -12.52
C ARG A 266 8.93 -13.58 -12.28
N PHE A 267 9.07 -12.53 -13.09
CA PHE A 267 8.21 -11.35 -13.04
C PHE A 267 6.76 -11.69 -13.41
N ILE A 268 6.54 -12.49 -14.46
CA ILE A 268 5.21 -12.97 -14.87
C ILE A 268 4.63 -13.94 -13.82
N ARG A 269 5.43 -14.88 -13.29
CA ARG A 269 5.02 -15.81 -12.22
C ARG A 269 4.68 -15.11 -10.91
N ARG A 270 5.24 -13.92 -10.65
CA ARG A 270 4.86 -13.06 -9.52
C ARG A 270 3.40 -12.58 -9.59
N PHE A 271 2.63 -12.83 -10.63
CA PHE A 271 1.20 -12.49 -10.66
C PHE A 271 0.29 -13.72 -10.49
N GLN A 272 0.86 -14.89 -10.19
CA GLN A 272 0.10 -16.09 -9.87
C GLN A 272 -0.47 -15.99 -8.45
N THR A 273 -1.79 -15.84 -8.33
CA THR A 273 -2.51 -15.83 -7.05
C THR A 273 -2.42 -17.20 -6.36
N ASN A 274 -1.96 -17.24 -5.11
CA ASN A 274 -2.22 -18.36 -4.19
C ASN A 274 -3.70 -18.31 -3.77
N LEU A 275 -4.53 -19.11 -4.45
CA LEU A 275 -5.96 -19.26 -4.16
C LEU A 275 -6.27 -19.91 -2.80
N MET A 276 -5.27 -20.38 -2.06
CA MET A 276 -5.45 -21.17 -0.83
C MET A 276 -5.72 -20.34 0.43
N ASP A 277 -5.45 -19.02 0.42
CA ASP A 277 -5.42 -18.23 1.67
C ASP A 277 -6.68 -17.39 1.95
N TRP A 278 -7.72 -17.44 1.12
CA TRP A 278 -8.87 -16.53 1.26
C TRP A 278 -10.22 -17.26 1.15
N THR A 279 -10.78 -17.62 2.31
CA THR A 279 -12.18 -18.05 2.46
C THR A 279 -13.13 -16.85 2.37
N GLN A 280 -14.24 -17.03 1.67
CA GLN A 280 -15.26 -16.04 1.27
C GLN A 280 -16.10 -15.42 2.40
N GLU A 281 -15.61 -15.33 3.64
CA GLU A 281 -16.38 -14.76 4.74
C GLU A 281 -15.84 -13.40 5.15
N GLU A 282 -16.46 -12.35 4.62
CA GLU A 282 -16.90 -11.13 5.34
C GLU A 282 -17.31 -10.05 4.31
N GLU A 283 -18.45 -10.29 3.63
CA GLU A 283 -19.29 -9.20 3.12
C GLU A 283 -20.65 -9.32 3.80
N GLY A 284 -20.88 -8.45 4.78
CA GLY A 284 -22.11 -8.35 5.53
C GLY A 284 -22.16 -7.04 6.30
N VAL A 285 -22.69 -6.00 5.62
CA VAL A 285 -23.04 -4.64 6.08
C VAL A 285 -21.93 -3.59 6.06
#